data_AF-A0A8J3IPB2-F1
#
_entry.id   AF-A0A8J3IPB2-F1
#
_cell.length_a   1.000
_cell.length_b   1.000
_cell.length_c   1.000
_cell.angle_alpha   90.00
_cell.angle_beta   90.00
_cell.angle_gamma   90.00
#
_symmetry.space_group_name_H-M   'P 1'
#
loop_
_entity.id
_entity.type
_entity.pdbx_description
1 polymer ?
#
loop_
_entity_poly.entity_id
_entity_poly.type
_entity_poly.pdbx_seq_one_letter_code
_entity_poly.pdbx_strand_id
1 'polypeptide(L)'
;MPWKDASLLAGQLSRKEWLMFLGSLAISLLACFLTIFQANAVVIFIISGIALAFLAALVGQATDQLGSYLGSGATGVLQSALGNLPELFVGIFALRAGLINVVQSAIVGSILGNSLLVLGIAFFVGGIRHGTQRFASGAPRNIAMLTMLAVAALAVPTLVQRLHTPAAGHEEGLSIACSLILLVIFIASVPVSLKDGPTSLPTKPPTGALVEPAPWPLWLTLVVLIGAGVGSAFVSDWFVAALTPAIEFLHISPTFTGLVIVALAGNAVENVVGVQFAARNQSDYAISVILNSSLQVALGLTPILVLLSFVIGNTPMTLVLAPLLVAVLGIASLLSTVIIYDGQSTWLEGLTLIGLYGIVAVSFWWG
;
A
#
# COMPACT_ATOMS: atom_id res chain seq x y z
N MET A 1 -1.04 -34.01 -24.14
CA MET A 1 -0.99 -34.55 -22.75
C MET A 1 -0.36 -33.48 -21.85
N PRO A 2 -1.15 -32.70 -21.10
CA PRO A 2 -0.68 -31.48 -20.42
C PRO A 2 -0.09 -31.71 -19.01
N TRP A 3 0.10 -32.96 -18.57
CA TRP A 3 0.47 -33.26 -17.18
C TRP A 3 1.99 -33.44 -16.96
N LYS A 4 2.81 -33.37 -18.02
CA LYS A 4 4.28 -33.47 -17.93
C LYS A 4 4.97 -32.17 -17.49
N ASP A 5 4.25 -31.05 -17.43
CA ASP A 5 4.81 -29.74 -17.08
C ASP A 5 4.81 -29.46 -15.56
N ALA A 6 4.02 -30.22 -14.78
CA ALA A 6 4.02 -30.08 -13.32
C ALA A 6 5.39 -30.41 -12.69
N SER A 7 6.16 -31.33 -13.29
CA SER A 7 7.53 -31.63 -12.88
C SER A 7 8.57 -30.58 -13.30
N LEU A 8 8.26 -29.72 -14.29
CA LEU A 8 9.12 -28.62 -14.72
C LEU A 8 8.94 -27.38 -13.81
N LEU A 9 7.74 -27.16 -13.28
CA LEU A 9 7.44 -26.13 -12.27
C LEU A 9 8.20 -26.35 -10.95
N ALA A 10 8.44 -27.62 -10.57
CA ALA A 10 9.09 -27.98 -9.31
C ALA A 10 10.59 -27.62 -9.25
N GLY A 11 11.23 -27.35 -10.39
CA GLY A 11 12.66 -27.02 -10.47
C GLY A 11 12.97 -25.52 -10.51
N GLN A 12 11.96 -24.65 -10.69
CA GLN A 12 12.16 -23.21 -10.91
C GLN A 12 11.76 -22.33 -9.73
N LEU A 13 10.80 -22.78 -8.90
CA LEU A 13 10.32 -22.03 -7.75
C LEU A 13 11.04 -22.43 -6.46
N SER A 14 11.50 -21.43 -5.71
CA SER A 14 12.03 -21.60 -4.36
C SER A 14 10.97 -22.17 -3.43
N ARG A 15 11.40 -22.90 -2.40
CA ARG A 15 10.53 -23.42 -1.33
C ARG A 15 9.68 -22.31 -0.69
N LYS A 16 10.21 -21.09 -0.60
CA LYS A 16 9.49 -19.93 -0.05
C LYS A 16 8.35 -19.47 -0.96
N GLU A 17 8.59 -19.44 -2.27
CA GLU A 17 7.58 -19.05 -3.27
C GLU A 17 6.45 -20.08 -3.28
N TRP A 18 6.79 -21.38 -3.27
CA TRP A 18 5.81 -22.46 -3.15
C TRP A 18 4.94 -22.36 -1.89
N LEU A 19 5.55 -22.06 -0.74
CA LEU A 19 4.80 -21.87 0.50
C LEU A 19 3.85 -20.67 0.43
N MET A 20 4.25 -19.60 -0.26
CA MET A 20 3.41 -18.42 -0.43
C MET A 20 2.27 -18.66 -1.43
N PHE A 21 2.51 -19.38 -2.53
CA PHE A 21 1.48 -19.82 -3.47
C PHE A 21 0.45 -20.75 -2.81
N LEU A 22 0.93 -21.77 -2.09
CA LEU A 22 0.04 -22.69 -1.40
C LEU A 22 -0.68 -22.00 -0.24
N GLY A 23 0.01 -21.14 0.48
CA GLY A 23 -0.56 -20.34 1.57
C GLY A 23 -1.69 -19.44 1.10
N SER A 24 -1.43 -18.62 0.07
CA SER A 24 -2.43 -17.75 -0.56
C SER A 24 -3.63 -18.56 -1.09
N LEU A 25 -3.39 -19.63 -1.85
CA LEU A 25 -4.46 -20.47 -2.38
C LEU A 25 -5.29 -21.11 -1.26
N ALA A 26 -4.65 -21.69 -0.25
CA ALA A 26 -5.34 -22.35 0.85
C ALA A 26 -6.19 -21.37 1.65
N ILE A 27 -5.67 -20.17 1.95
CA ILE A 27 -6.40 -19.18 2.74
C ILE A 27 -7.51 -18.50 1.93
N SER A 28 -7.32 -18.28 0.62
CA SER A 28 -8.38 -17.78 -0.27
C SER A 28 -9.50 -18.81 -0.45
N LEU A 29 -9.18 -20.09 -0.55
CA LEU A 29 -10.19 -21.17 -0.57
C LEU A 29 -10.91 -21.29 0.76
N LEU A 30 -10.21 -21.11 1.88
CA LEU A 30 -10.83 -21.06 3.21
C LEU A 30 -11.78 -19.87 3.34
N ALA A 31 -11.36 -18.68 2.89
CA ALA A 31 -12.21 -17.49 2.84
C ALA A 31 -13.48 -17.75 2.01
N CYS A 32 -13.31 -18.32 0.81
CA CYS A 32 -14.42 -18.71 -0.07
C CYS A 32 -15.39 -19.68 0.62
N PHE A 33 -14.87 -20.74 1.24
CA PHE A 33 -15.68 -21.72 1.97
C PHE A 33 -16.47 -21.05 3.10
N LEU A 34 -15.81 -20.24 3.94
CA LEU A 34 -16.47 -19.55 5.06
C LEU A 34 -17.56 -18.59 4.57
N THR A 35 -17.36 -17.91 3.44
CA THR A 35 -18.36 -17.03 2.83
C THR A 35 -19.55 -17.81 2.29
N ILE A 36 -19.33 -18.91 1.56
CA ILE A 36 -20.41 -19.74 1.00
C ILE A 36 -21.28 -20.33 2.10
N PHE A 37 -20.68 -20.79 3.19
CA PHE A 37 -21.39 -21.39 4.33
C PHE A 37 -21.92 -20.35 5.34
N GLN A 38 -21.79 -19.05 5.04
CA GLN A 38 -22.23 -17.95 5.90
C GLN A 38 -21.78 -18.11 7.35
N ALA A 39 -20.48 -18.39 7.53
CA ALA A 39 -19.87 -18.44 8.85
C ALA A 39 -19.92 -17.07 9.56
N ASN A 40 -19.40 -17.01 10.79
CA ASN A 40 -19.33 -15.77 11.55
C ASN A 40 -18.58 -14.67 10.77
N ALA A 41 -19.18 -13.48 10.66
CA ALA A 41 -18.65 -12.38 9.87
C ALA A 41 -17.25 -11.92 10.31
N VAL A 42 -16.94 -11.94 11.60
CA VAL A 42 -15.59 -11.59 12.10
C VAL A 42 -14.56 -12.59 11.61
N VAL A 43 -14.92 -13.88 11.55
CA VAL A 43 -14.01 -14.92 11.04
C VAL A 43 -13.80 -14.75 9.54
N ILE A 44 -14.87 -14.51 8.77
CA ILE A 44 -14.76 -14.23 7.33
C ILE A 44 -13.89 -12.99 7.11
N PHE A 45 -14.12 -11.93 7.86
CA PHE A 45 -13.37 -10.68 7.80
C PHE A 45 -11.87 -10.87 8.07
N ILE A 46 -11.50 -11.56 9.15
CA ILE A 46 -10.09 -11.82 9.49
C ILE A 46 -9.42 -12.70 8.43
N ILE A 47 -10.07 -13.80 8.05
CA ILE A 47 -9.47 -14.76 7.10
C ILE A 47 -9.34 -14.14 5.70
N SER A 48 -10.35 -13.39 5.24
CA SER A 48 -10.27 -12.67 3.96
C SER A 48 -9.23 -11.55 3.99
N GLY A 49 -9.07 -10.83 5.11
CA GLY A 49 -8.00 -9.84 5.29
C GLY A 49 -6.60 -10.45 5.19
N ILE A 50 -6.38 -11.62 5.81
CA ILE A 50 -5.11 -12.36 5.66
C ILE A 50 -4.95 -12.84 4.22
N ALA A 51 -6.00 -13.36 3.59
CA ALA A 51 -5.95 -13.78 2.20
C ALA A 51 -5.58 -12.63 1.25
N LEU A 52 -6.10 -11.42 1.49
CA LEU A 52 -5.73 -10.22 0.74
C LEU A 52 -4.24 -9.89 0.89
N ALA A 53 -3.69 -9.92 2.10
CA ALA A 53 -2.27 -9.67 2.32
C ALA A 53 -1.38 -10.64 1.52
N PHE A 54 -1.73 -11.93 1.49
CA PHE A 54 -1.02 -12.94 0.71
C PHE A 54 -1.16 -12.75 -0.80
N LEU A 55 -2.35 -12.37 -1.27
CA LEU A 55 -2.57 -12.10 -2.70
C LEU A 55 -1.87 -10.82 -3.14
N ALA A 56 -1.83 -9.79 -2.30
CA ALA A 56 -1.06 -8.56 -2.54
C ALA A 56 0.43 -8.86 -2.71
N ALA A 57 0.98 -9.72 -1.85
CA ALA A 57 2.35 -10.20 -1.99
C ALA A 57 2.63 -10.86 -3.35
N LEU A 58 1.69 -11.67 -3.82
CA LEU A 58 1.79 -12.37 -5.10
C LEU A 58 1.69 -11.42 -6.27
N VAL A 59 0.77 -10.45 -6.22
CA VAL A 59 0.66 -9.40 -7.23
C VAL A 59 1.96 -8.60 -7.29
N GLY A 60 2.51 -8.15 -6.16
CA GLY A 60 3.78 -7.44 -6.09
C GLY A 60 4.94 -8.24 -6.70
N GLN A 61 5.12 -9.50 -6.29
CA GLN A 61 6.18 -10.35 -6.83
C GLN A 61 6.02 -10.64 -8.32
N ALA A 62 4.81 -10.93 -8.79
CA ALA A 62 4.57 -11.16 -10.21
C ALA A 62 4.79 -9.88 -11.03
N THR A 63 4.47 -8.72 -10.47
CA THR A 63 4.71 -7.42 -11.10
C THR A 63 6.21 -7.13 -11.21
N ASP A 64 6.99 -7.44 -10.17
CA ASP A 64 8.46 -7.35 -10.21
C ASP A 64 9.07 -8.31 -11.25
N GLN A 65 8.61 -9.55 -11.28
CA GLN A 65 9.04 -10.55 -12.26
C GLN A 65 8.70 -10.13 -13.70
N LEU A 66 7.54 -9.50 -13.90
CA LEU A 66 7.16 -8.96 -15.21
C LEU A 66 8.08 -7.81 -15.63
N GLY A 67 8.53 -7.02 -14.66
CA GLY A 67 9.51 -5.97 -14.83
C GLY A 67 10.85 -6.43 -15.42
N SER A 68 11.25 -7.69 -15.17
CA SER A 68 12.50 -8.25 -15.74
C SER A 68 12.46 -8.45 -17.26
N TYR A 69 11.26 -8.48 -17.85
CA TYR A 69 11.05 -8.61 -19.29
C TYR A 69 10.86 -7.26 -20.00
N LEU A 70 10.82 -6.17 -19.26
CA LEU A 70 10.52 -4.82 -19.75
C LEU A 70 11.72 -3.89 -19.59
N GLY A 71 11.76 -2.82 -20.39
CA GLY A 71 12.72 -1.74 -20.16
C GLY A 71 12.41 -1.01 -18.85
N SER A 72 13.44 -0.44 -18.20
CA SER A 72 13.31 0.22 -16.89
C SER A 72 12.09 1.13 -16.81
N GLY A 73 11.86 1.93 -17.86
CA GLY A 73 10.72 2.84 -17.92
C GLY A 73 9.34 2.18 -17.90
N ALA A 74 9.16 1.11 -18.68
CA ALA A 74 7.91 0.37 -18.70
C ALA A 74 7.69 -0.40 -17.38
N THR A 75 8.76 -0.88 -16.76
CA THR A 75 8.72 -1.55 -15.45
C THR A 75 8.18 -0.64 -14.36
N GLY A 76 8.65 0.61 -14.26
CA GLY A 76 8.16 1.53 -13.23
C GLY A 76 6.69 1.92 -13.41
N VAL A 77 6.24 2.14 -14.66
CA VAL A 77 4.80 2.39 -14.94
C VAL A 77 3.96 1.19 -14.52
N LEU A 78 4.39 -0.02 -14.89
CA LEU A 78 3.67 -1.26 -14.62
C LEU A 78 3.63 -1.57 -13.12
N GLN A 79 4.75 -1.41 -12.41
CA GLN A 79 4.82 -1.54 -10.95
C GLN A 79 3.85 -0.59 -10.26
N SER A 80 3.82 0.66 -10.70
CA SER A 80 2.95 1.64 -10.06
C SER A 80 1.46 1.41 -10.33
N ALA A 81 1.12 0.84 -11.49
CA ALA A 81 -0.26 0.54 -11.86
C ALA A 81 -0.78 -0.78 -11.27
N LEU A 82 0.06 -1.81 -11.22
CA LEU A 82 -0.35 -3.16 -10.83
C LEU A 82 -0.06 -3.48 -9.36
N GLY A 83 0.95 -2.85 -8.74
CA GLY A 83 1.31 -3.10 -7.34
C GLY A 83 0.15 -2.81 -6.38
N ASN A 84 -0.60 -1.73 -6.62
CA ASN A 84 -1.73 -1.31 -5.79
C ASN A 84 -3.08 -1.94 -6.21
N LEU A 85 -3.08 -3.00 -7.01
CA LEU A 85 -4.34 -3.65 -7.46
C LEU A 85 -5.21 -4.19 -6.31
N PRO A 86 -4.67 -4.90 -5.30
CA PRO A 86 -5.46 -5.36 -4.16
C PRO A 86 -6.20 -4.22 -3.46
N GLU A 87 -5.50 -3.12 -3.17
CA GLU A 87 -6.02 -1.92 -2.53
C GLU A 87 -7.07 -1.25 -3.40
N LEU A 88 -6.83 -1.18 -4.71
CA LEU A 88 -7.79 -0.67 -5.69
C LEU A 88 -9.07 -1.49 -5.67
N PHE A 89 -8.99 -2.83 -5.64
CA PHE A 89 -10.18 -3.68 -5.56
C PHE A 89 -10.93 -3.49 -4.25
N VAL A 90 -10.25 -3.51 -3.10
CA VAL A 90 -10.89 -3.24 -1.81
C VAL A 90 -11.60 -1.88 -1.84
N GLY A 91 -10.96 -0.85 -2.38
CA GLY A 91 -11.55 0.47 -2.57
C GLY A 91 -12.79 0.46 -3.47
N ILE A 92 -12.72 -0.21 -4.64
CA ILE A 92 -13.86 -0.32 -5.57
C ILE A 92 -15.05 -1.03 -4.92
N PHE A 93 -14.85 -2.17 -4.26
CA PHE A 93 -15.93 -2.91 -3.62
C PHE A 93 -16.52 -2.13 -2.44
N ALA A 94 -15.69 -1.46 -1.65
CA ALA A 94 -16.15 -0.60 -0.56
C ALA A 94 -16.94 0.62 -1.09
N LEU A 95 -16.52 1.25 -2.19
CA LEU A 95 -17.28 2.33 -2.85
C LEU A 95 -18.64 1.83 -3.36
N ARG A 96 -18.69 0.63 -3.95
CA ARG A 96 -19.97 0.00 -4.35
C ARG A 96 -20.89 -0.28 -3.17
N ALA A 97 -20.33 -0.65 -2.03
CA ALA A 97 -21.05 -0.85 -0.78
C ALA A 97 -21.43 0.47 -0.06
N GLY A 98 -21.07 1.64 -0.61
CA GLY A 98 -21.36 2.95 -0.01
C GLY A 98 -20.47 3.29 1.20
N LEU A 99 -19.37 2.55 1.41
CA LEU A 99 -18.49 2.69 2.57
C LEU A 99 -17.41 3.76 2.34
N ILE A 100 -17.83 4.97 1.94
CA ILE A 100 -16.92 6.07 1.58
C ILE A 100 -15.94 6.39 2.71
N ASN A 101 -16.44 6.49 3.95
CA ASN A 101 -15.61 6.81 5.11
C ASN A 101 -14.52 5.76 5.35
N VAL A 102 -14.81 4.48 5.08
CA VAL A 102 -13.84 3.39 5.21
C VAL A 102 -12.76 3.54 4.14
N VAL A 103 -13.14 3.84 2.89
CA VAL A 103 -12.19 4.05 1.78
C VAL A 103 -11.28 5.25 2.03
N GLN A 104 -11.86 6.39 2.39
CA GLN A 104 -11.11 7.60 2.74
C GLN A 104 -10.13 7.35 3.89
N SER A 105 -10.59 6.66 4.94
CA SER A 105 -9.74 6.34 6.08
C SER A 105 -8.68 5.31 5.75
N ALA A 106 -8.95 4.33 4.87
CA ALA A 106 -7.98 3.34 4.41
C ALA A 106 -6.86 3.96 3.56
N ILE A 107 -7.18 4.93 2.71
CA ILE A 107 -6.19 5.69 1.94
C ILE A 107 -5.25 6.44 2.89
N VAL A 108 -5.82 7.20 3.84
CA VAL A 108 -5.05 7.94 4.84
C VAL A 108 -4.22 6.96 5.70
N GLY A 109 -4.84 5.87 6.12
CA GLY A 109 -4.22 4.80 6.90
C GLY A 109 -3.06 4.12 6.19
N SER A 110 -3.15 3.95 4.87
CA SER A 110 -2.08 3.36 4.05
C SER A 110 -0.85 4.28 4.03
N ILE A 111 -1.05 5.59 3.82
CA ILE A 111 0.02 6.59 3.89
C ILE A 111 0.63 6.67 5.30
N LEU A 112 -0.21 6.69 6.35
CA LEU A 112 0.24 6.74 7.75
C LEU A 112 0.95 5.45 8.17
N GLY A 113 0.43 4.30 7.78
CA GLY A 113 1.00 2.99 8.05
C GLY A 113 2.41 2.91 7.48
N ASN A 114 2.59 3.28 6.22
CA ASN A 114 3.91 3.26 5.60
C ASN A 114 4.86 4.30 6.22
N SER A 115 4.40 5.55 6.37
CA SER A 115 5.26 6.67 6.78
C SER A 115 5.60 6.67 8.28
N LEU A 116 4.77 6.06 9.13
CA LEU A 116 5.00 5.98 10.57
C LEU A 116 5.31 4.55 11.01
N LEU A 117 4.37 3.60 10.81
CA LEU A 117 4.51 2.26 11.36
C LEU A 117 5.65 1.49 10.69
N VAL A 118 5.65 1.41 9.37
CA VAL A 118 6.58 0.57 8.61
C VAL A 118 7.97 1.19 8.59
N LEU A 119 8.05 2.50 8.34
CA LEU A 119 9.28 3.25 8.48
C LEU A 119 9.84 3.14 9.91
N GLY A 120 8.97 3.23 10.92
CA GLY A 120 9.33 3.07 12.32
C GLY A 120 9.89 1.68 12.64
N ILE A 121 9.24 0.61 12.14
CA ILE A 121 9.73 -0.77 12.27
C ILE A 121 11.07 -0.93 11.55
N ALA A 122 11.23 -0.36 10.36
CA ALA A 122 12.48 -0.42 9.60
C ALA A 122 13.63 0.24 10.38
N PHE A 123 13.43 1.43 10.93
CA PHE A 123 14.42 2.13 11.77
C PHE A 123 14.70 1.42 13.09
N PHE A 124 13.67 0.84 13.71
CA PHE A 124 13.82 0.08 14.95
C PHE A 124 14.66 -1.19 14.73
N VAL A 125 14.31 -2.00 13.72
CA VAL A 125 15.02 -3.25 13.40
C VAL A 125 16.43 -2.98 12.89
N GLY A 126 16.59 -2.03 11.97
CA GLY A 126 17.90 -1.63 11.46
C GLY A 126 18.77 -1.02 12.56
N GLY A 127 18.19 -0.19 13.42
CA GLY A 127 18.86 0.47 14.53
C GLY A 127 19.34 -0.46 15.64
N ILE A 128 18.54 -1.48 16.01
CA ILE A 128 18.96 -2.50 16.98
C ILE A 128 20.15 -3.31 16.45
N ARG A 129 20.13 -3.62 15.15
CA ARG A 129 21.12 -4.52 14.56
C ARG A 129 22.43 -3.82 14.19
N HIS A 130 22.37 -2.57 13.75
CA HIS A 130 23.52 -1.85 13.17
C HIS A 130 23.85 -0.53 13.89
N GLY A 131 23.09 -0.14 14.92
CA GLY A 131 23.22 1.17 15.55
C GLY A 131 22.65 2.28 14.65
N THR A 132 23.23 3.48 14.69
CA THR A 132 22.78 4.58 13.82
C THR A 132 23.04 4.25 12.36
N GLN A 133 21.98 4.19 11.56
CA GLN A 133 22.09 4.04 10.12
C GLN A 133 22.12 5.42 9.46
N ARG A 134 22.97 5.59 8.46
CA ARG A 134 23.03 6.83 7.66
C ARG A 134 22.49 6.54 6.27
N PHE A 135 21.87 7.53 5.67
CA PHE A 135 21.35 7.46 4.31
C PHE A 135 21.67 8.78 3.62
N ALA A 136 22.34 8.68 2.48
CA ALA A 136 23.05 9.81 1.86
C ALA A 136 22.42 10.22 0.52
N SER A 137 21.40 9.50 0.07
CA SER A 137 20.90 9.64 -1.30
C SER A 137 19.82 10.71 -1.43
N GLY A 138 19.81 11.38 -2.60
CA GLY A 138 18.77 12.34 -2.96
C GLY A 138 17.40 11.70 -3.20
N ALA A 139 17.34 10.41 -3.54
CA ALA A 139 16.10 9.73 -3.91
C ALA A 139 15.08 9.60 -2.75
N PRO A 140 15.42 9.07 -1.56
CA PRO A 140 14.53 9.06 -0.40
C PRO A 140 14.03 10.46 -0.02
N ARG A 141 14.92 11.47 -0.09
CA ARG A 141 14.57 12.87 0.18
C ARG A 141 13.56 13.41 -0.82
N ASN A 142 13.78 13.16 -2.12
CA ASN A 142 12.85 13.56 -3.17
C ASN A 142 11.48 12.88 -3.01
N ILE A 143 11.45 11.57 -2.74
CA ILE A 143 10.19 10.83 -2.51
C ILE A 143 9.45 11.38 -1.29
N ALA A 144 10.15 11.65 -0.19
CA ALA A 144 9.56 12.25 1.00
C ALA A 144 8.95 13.63 0.72
N MET A 145 9.67 14.50 0.00
CA MET A 145 9.17 15.81 -0.41
C MET A 145 7.94 15.71 -1.31
N LEU A 146 7.98 14.83 -2.32
CA LEU A 146 6.84 14.61 -3.20
C LEU A 146 5.62 14.07 -2.42
N THR A 147 5.86 13.20 -1.44
CA THR A 147 4.79 12.66 -0.58
C THR A 147 4.18 13.77 0.28
N MET A 148 5.01 14.64 0.86
CA MET A 148 4.53 15.80 1.62
C MET A 148 3.72 16.77 0.75
N LEU A 149 4.17 17.04 -0.48
CA LEU A 149 3.43 17.87 -1.44
C LEU A 149 2.10 17.22 -1.85
N ALA A 150 2.08 15.91 -2.09
CA ALA A 150 0.87 15.16 -2.39
C ALA A 150 -0.13 15.21 -1.23
N VAL A 151 0.33 14.99 0.00
CA VAL A 151 -0.48 15.10 1.22
C VAL A 151 -1.02 16.52 1.39
N ALA A 152 -0.21 17.55 1.16
CA ALA A 152 -0.67 18.93 1.22
C ALA A 152 -1.81 19.18 0.21
N ALA A 153 -1.69 18.65 -1.01
CA ALA A 153 -2.75 18.75 -2.01
C ALA A 153 -4.03 17.98 -1.60
N LEU A 154 -3.91 16.80 -0.98
CA LEU A 154 -5.06 16.06 -0.42
C LEU A 154 -5.76 16.81 0.72
N ALA A 155 -5.05 17.66 1.46
CA ALA A 155 -5.63 18.47 2.54
C ALA A 155 -6.45 19.67 2.03
N VAL A 156 -6.14 20.21 0.84
CA VAL A 156 -6.74 21.46 0.33
C VAL A 156 -8.27 21.41 0.25
N PRO A 157 -8.93 20.38 -0.31
CA PRO A 157 -10.40 20.34 -0.38
C PRO A 157 -11.06 20.38 1.00
N THR A 158 -10.46 19.72 1.98
CA THR A 158 -10.95 19.75 3.36
C THR A 158 -10.80 21.14 3.97
N LEU A 159 -9.67 21.81 3.74
CA LEU A 159 -9.44 23.18 4.22
C LEU A 159 -10.42 24.17 3.57
N VAL A 160 -10.67 24.05 2.27
CA VAL A 160 -11.65 24.86 1.53
C VAL A 160 -13.03 24.77 2.16
N GLN A 161 -13.48 23.56 2.48
CA GLN A 161 -14.76 23.32 3.15
C GLN A 161 -14.77 23.90 4.58
N ARG A 162 -13.74 23.58 5.38
CA ARG A 162 -13.70 23.96 6.81
C ARG A 162 -13.50 25.45 7.04
N LEU A 163 -12.81 26.13 6.14
CA LEU A 163 -12.62 27.58 6.17
C LEU A 163 -13.77 28.35 5.51
N HIS A 164 -14.82 27.66 5.04
CA HIS A 164 -16.00 28.25 4.41
C HIS A 164 -15.64 29.22 3.27
N THR A 165 -14.64 28.87 2.46
CA THR A 165 -14.24 29.67 1.31
C THR A 165 -15.33 29.64 0.22
N PRO A 166 -15.31 30.54 -0.78
CA PRO A 166 -16.31 30.52 -1.86
C PRO A 166 -16.41 29.20 -2.62
N ALA A 167 -15.34 28.40 -2.63
CA ALA A 167 -15.30 27.08 -3.27
C ALA A 167 -15.90 25.96 -2.41
N ALA A 168 -16.32 26.22 -1.16
CA ALA A 168 -16.89 25.20 -0.27
C ALA A 168 -18.17 24.55 -0.83
N GLY A 169 -18.96 25.26 -1.65
CA GLY A 169 -20.14 24.69 -2.31
C GLY A 169 -19.84 23.79 -3.51
N HIS A 170 -18.57 23.64 -3.90
CA HIS A 170 -18.14 22.93 -5.12
C HIS A 170 -17.22 21.74 -4.78
N GLU A 171 -17.50 21.00 -3.71
CA GLU A 171 -16.63 19.93 -3.18
C GLU A 171 -16.32 18.84 -4.20
N GLU A 172 -17.32 18.42 -4.98
CA GLU A 172 -17.16 17.41 -6.03
C GLU A 172 -16.26 17.92 -7.16
N GLY A 173 -16.58 19.11 -7.69
CA GLY A 173 -15.79 19.72 -8.77
C GLY A 173 -14.34 19.98 -8.36
N LEU A 174 -14.13 20.42 -7.11
CA LEU A 174 -12.79 20.58 -6.54
C LEU A 174 -12.07 19.24 -6.39
N SER A 175 -12.76 18.20 -5.92
CA SER A 175 -12.17 16.86 -5.76
C SER A 175 -11.78 16.26 -7.12
N ILE A 176 -12.58 16.46 -8.17
CA ILE A 176 -12.26 16.05 -9.54
C ILE A 176 -11.03 16.82 -10.04
N ALA A 177 -11.01 18.15 -9.91
CA ALA A 177 -9.89 18.97 -10.35
C ALA A 177 -8.58 18.59 -9.64
N CYS A 178 -8.61 18.44 -8.31
CA CYS A 178 -7.49 17.94 -7.53
C CYS A 178 -7.05 16.56 -8.00
N SER A 179 -7.99 15.64 -8.24
CA SER A 179 -7.66 14.27 -8.66
C SER A 179 -6.98 14.23 -10.03
N LEU A 180 -7.47 15.03 -10.99
CA LEU A 180 -6.84 15.15 -12.31
C LEU A 180 -5.42 15.74 -12.20
N ILE A 181 -5.23 16.78 -11.38
CA ILE A 181 -3.92 17.39 -11.16
C ILE A 181 -2.96 16.37 -10.52
N LEU A 182 -3.39 15.65 -9.49
CA LEU A 182 -2.58 14.62 -8.81
C LEU A 182 -2.19 13.50 -9.78
N LEU A 183 -3.11 13.06 -10.65
CA LEU A 183 -2.83 12.02 -11.64
C LEU A 183 -1.86 12.50 -12.73
N VAL A 184 -1.94 13.78 -13.14
CA VAL A 184 -0.95 14.37 -14.06
C VAL A 184 0.43 14.40 -13.39
N ILE A 185 0.50 14.81 -12.12
CA ILE A 185 1.76 14.79 -11.35
C ILE A 185 2.29 13.36 -11.22
N PHE A 186 1.42 12.38 -10.96
CA PHE A 186 1.78 10.97 -10.91
C PHE A 186 2.41 10.50 -12.22
N ILE A 187 1.74 10.72 -13.35
CA ILE A 187 2.24 10.37 -14.69
C ILE A 187 3.58 11.07 -14.97
N ALA A 188 3.73 12.34 -14.58
CA ALA A 188 4.99 13.08 -14.73
C ALA A 188 6.10 12.58 -13.78
N SER A 189 5.74 12.06 -12.61
CA SER A 189 6.69 11.54 -11.62
C SER A 189 7.30 10.21 -12.04
N VAL A 190 6.56 9.37 -12.77
CA VAL A 190 7.03 8.05 -13.19
C VAL A 190 8.35 8.13 -13.98
N PRO A 191 8.50 8.93 -15.07
CA PRO A 191 9.76 9.09 -15.79
C PRO A 191 10.93 9.60 -14.95
N VAL A 192 10.66 10.44 -13.94
CA VAL A 192 11.69 11.00 -13.05
C VAL A 192 12.20 9.93 -12.09
N SER A 193 11.29 9.15 -11.50
CA SER A 193 11.62 7.98 -10.69
C SER A 193 12.41 6.91 -11.47
N LEU A 194 12.30 6.90 -12.80
CA LEU A 194 13.00 6.00 -13.70
C LEU A 194 14.39 6.49 -14.12
N LYS A 195 14.62 7.80 -14.13
CA LYS A 195 15.92 8.41 -14.48
C LYS A 195 16.85 8.59 -13.29
N ASP A 196 16.32 8.97 -12.13
CA ASP A 196 17.11 9.39 -10.96
C ASP A 196 16.96 8.45 -9.73
N GLY A 197 16.21 7.35 -9.85
CA GLY A 197 15.88 6.44 -8.74
C GLY A 197 16.68 5.13 -8.75
N PRO A 198 17.09 4.60 -7.58
CA PRO A 198 17.67 3.26 -7.43
C PRO A 198 16.58 2.18 -7.52
N THR A 199 15.77 2.22 -8.58
CA THR A 199 14.61 1.32 -8.80
C THR A 199 14.98 0.10 -9.65
N SER A 200 16.24 -0.02 -10.06
CA SER A 200 16.83 -1.33 -10.18
C SER A 200 17.33 -1.70 -8.79
N LEU A 201 16.79 -2.76 -8.20
CA LEU A 201 17.61 -3.58 -7.31
C LEU A 201 18.99 -3.69 -7.97
N PRO A 202 20.11 -3.50 -7.24
CA PRO A 202 21.41 -3.41 -7.86
C PRO A 202 21.56 -4.57 -8.85
N THR A 203 21.82 -4.28 -10.13
CA THR A 203 22.31 -5.29 -11.09
C THR A 203 23.64 -5.91 -10.63
N LYS A 204 24.18 -5.45 -9.48
CA LYS A 204 25.20 -6.12 -8.72
C LYS A 204 25.08 -5.81 -7.23
N PRO A 205 24.70 -6.78 -6.37
CA PRO A 205 24.89 -6.62 -4.94
C PRO A 205 26.39 -6.45 -4.64
N PRO A 206 26.80 -5.61 -3.68
CA PRO A 206 28.14 -5.69 -3.12
C PRO A 206 28.37 -7.12 -2.61
N THR A 207 29.53 -7.66 -2.94
CA THR A 207 30.04 -9.00 -2.63
C THR A 207 29.41 -9.61 -1.37
N GLY A 208 28.45 -10.54 -1.55
CA GLY A 208 27.90 -11.36 -0.46
C GLY A 208 26.38 -11.43 -0.30
N ALA A 209 25.56 -10.77 -1.13
CA ALA A 209 24.09 -10.84 -1.01
C ALA A 209 23.44 -11.65 -2.14
N LEU A 210 22.57 -12.61 -1.73
CA LEU A 210 21.58 -13.41 -2.47
C LEU A 210 21.80 -13.58 -3.99
N VAL A 211 21.99 -14.83 -4.41
CA VAL A 211 21.66 -15.27 -5.78
C VAL A 211 20.27 -14.71 -6.11
N GLU A 212 20.15 -13.82 -7.11
CA GLU A 212 18.84 -13.42 -7.60
C GLU A 212 18.10 -14.70 -8.00
N PRO A 213 16.90 -14.97 -7.45
CA PRO A 213 16.12 -16.11 -7.90
C PRO A 213 15.92 -15.95 -9.40
N ALA A 214 16.14 -17.04 -10.15
CA ALA A 214 16.04 -17.03 -11.59
C ALA A 214 14.68 -16.41 -12.01
N PRO A 215 14.67 -15.50 -13.01
CA PRO A 215 13.44 -14.87 -13.43
C PRO A 215 12.43 -15.93 -13.84
N TRP A 216 11.20 -15.80 -13.34
CA TRP A 216 10.13 -16.73 -13.69
C TRP A 216 9.87 -16.67 -15.18
N PRO A 217 9.59 -17.79 -15.87
CA PRO A 217 9.23 -17.73 -17.28
C PRO A 217 7.97 -16.87 -17.47
N LEU A 218 7.94 -16.05 -18.53
CA LEU A 218 6.90 -15.04 -18.76
C LEU A 218 5.46 -15.56 -18.61
N TRP A 219 5.18 -16.79 -19.06
CA TRP A 219 3.86 -17.40 -18.90
C TRP A 219 3.46 -17.60 -17.43
N LEU A 220 4.41 -17.99 -16.57
CA LEU A 220 4.16 -18.19 -15.14
C LEU A 220 3.90 -16.84 -14.47
N THR A 221 4.71 -15.82 -14.80
CA THR A 221 4.51 -14.46 -14.34
C THR A 221 3.11 -13.94 -14.67
N LEU A 222 2.67 -14.11 -15.92
CA LEU A 222 1.33 -13.69 -16.34
C LEU A 222 0.21 -14.49 -15.65
N VAL A 223 0.36 -15.82 -15.53
CA VAL A 223 -0.63 -16.68 -14.87
C VAL A 223 -0.77 -16.31 -13.39
N VAL A 224 0.34 -16.08 -12.70
CA VAL A 224 0.32 -15.66 -11.29
C VAL A 224 -0.29 -14.28 -11.16
N LEU A 225 0.12 -13.32 -11.98
CA LEU A 225 -0.38 -11.94 -11.92
C LEU A 225 -1.90 -11.88 -12.15
N ILE A 226 -2.39 -12.56 -13.20
CA ILE A 226 -3.82 -12.61 -13.52
C ILE A 226 -4.58 -13.39 -12.44
N GLY A 227 -4.06 -14.55 -12.03
CA GLY A 227 -4.68 -15.39 -11.02
C GLY A 227 -4.78 -14.70 -9.66
N ALA A 228 -3.70 -14.04 -9.22
CA ALA A 228 -3.68 -13.27 -7.99
C ALA A 228 -4.55 -12.01 -8.09
N GLY A 229 -4.56 -11.31 -9.22
CA GLY A 229 -5.44 -10.16 -9.44
C GLY A 229 -6.93 -10.53 -9.39
N VAL A 230 -7.33 -11.61 -10.08
CA VAL A 230 -8.71 -12.14 -10.02
C VAL A 230 -9.05 -12.64 -8.62
N GLY A 231 -8.12 -13.35 -7.96
CA GLY A 231 -8.26 -13.78 -6.58
C GLY A 231 -8.47 -12.60 -5.63
N SER A 232 -7.67 -11.53 -5.77
CA SER A 232 -7.82 -10.29 -4.99
C SER A 232 -9.19 -9.67 -5.20
N ALA A 233 -9.72 -9.65 -6.43
CA ALA A 233 -11.06 -9.13 -6.67
C ALA A 233 -12.14 -9.91 -5.91
N PHE A 234 -12.11 -11.26 -5.95
CA PHE A 234 -13.08 -12.08 -5.22
C PHE A 234 -12.94 -11.95 -3.69
N VAL A 235 -11.71 -12.01 -3.18
CA VAL A 235 -11.46 -11.91 -1.74
C VAL A 235 -11.80 -10.52 -1.22
N SER A 236 -11.54 -9.46 -2.00
CA SER A 236 -11.94 -8.09 -1.66
C SER A 236 -13.45 -7.96 -1.52
N ASP A 237 -14.23 -8.57 -2.41
CA ASP A 237 -15.70 -8.58 -2.32
C ASP A 237 -16.17 -9.25 -1.02
N TRP A 238 -15.64 -10.43 -0.69
CA TRP A 238 -15.96 -11.14 0.55
C TRP A 238 -15.53 -10.38 1.81
N PHE A 239 -14.35 -9.76 1.76
CA PHE A 239 -13.82 -8.94 2.84
C PHE A 239 -14.72 -7.74 3.13
N VAL A 240 -15.12 -7.00 2.08
CA VAL A 240 -16.01 -5.84 2.20
C VAL A 240 -17.41 -6.26 2.66
N ALA A 241 -17.94 -7.38 2.15
CA ALA A 241 -19.24 -7.89 2.58
C ALA A 241 -19.26 -8.26 4.07
N ALA A 242 -18.16 -8.80 4.60
CA ALA A 242 -18.02 -9.15 6.02
C ALA A 242 -17.64 -7.97 6.92
N LEU A 243 -17.19 -6.85 6.35
CA LEU A 243 -16.68 -5.70 7.10
C LEU A 243 -17.77 -5.02 7.93
N THR A 244 -18.95 -4.71 7.37
CA THR A 244 -20.01 -4.02 8.14
C THR A 244 -20.48 -4.83 9.36
N PRO A 245 -20.84 -6.12 9.24
CA PRO A 245 -21.24 -6.90 10.42
C PRO A 245 -20.10 -7.11 11.42
N ALA A 246 -18.84 -7.16 10.95
CA ALA A 246 -17.68 -7.26 11.84
C ALA A 246 -17.46 -5.97 12.64
N ILE A 247 -17.62 -4.79 12.01
CA ILE A 247 -17.56 -3.48 12.68
C ILE A 247 -18.61 -3.41 13.80
N GLU A 248 -19.85 -3.78 13.50
CA GLU A 248 -20.95 -3.77 14.47
C GLU A 248 -20.68 -4.72 15.64
N PHE A 249 -20.22 -5.94 15.36
CA PHE A 249 -19.94 -6.93 16.40
C PHE A 249 -18.76 -6.52 17.29
N LEU A 250 -17.69 -5.98 16.69
CA LEU A 250 -16.46 -5.57 17.40
C LEU A 250 -16.61 -4.21 18.10
N HIS A 251 -17.68 -3.47 17.83
CA HIS A 251 -17.92 -2.12 18.37
C HIS A 251 -16.74 -1.17 18.10
N ILE A 252 -16.19 -1.23 16.89
CA ILE A 252 -15.09 -0.36 16.42
C ILE A 252 -15.62 0.64 15.40
N SER A 253 -14.98 1.80 15.27
CA SER A 253 -15.43 2.80 14.31
C SER A 253 -15.12 2.38 12.85
N PRO A 254 -15.93 2.79 11.86
CA PRO A 254 -15.60 2.60 10.44
C PRO A 254 -14.30 3.29 10.04
N THR A 255 -14.02 4.44 10.65
CA THR A 255 -12.79 5.21 10.43
C THR A 255 -11.56 4.46 10.94
N PHE A 256 -11.61 3.87 12.15
CA PHE A 256 -10.56 3.00 12.67
C PHE A 256 -10.34 1.78 11.78
N THR A 257 -11.44 1.15 11.38
CA THR A 257 -11.40 -0.04 10.53
C THR A 257 -10.70 0.25 9.21
N GLY A 258 -11.05 1.36 8.54
CA GLY A 258 -10.34 1.82 7.35
C GLY A 258 -8.87 2.12 7.64
N LEU A 259 -8.60 3.01 8.60
CA LEU A 259 -7.27 3.56 8.88
C LEU A 259 -6.25 2.52 9.36
N VAL A 260 -6.69 1.54 10.14
CA VAL A 260 -5.80 0.53 10.72
C VAL A 260 -5.98 -0.80 9.99
N ILE A 261 -7.18 -1.37 10.00
CA ILE A 261 -7.36 -2.76 9.59
C ILE A 261 -7.26 -2.90 8.08
N VAL A 262 -8.04 -2.13 7.32
CA VAL A 262 -8.06 -2.20 5.85
C VAL A 262 -6.72 -1.76 5.27
N ALA A 263 -6.17 -0.65 5.76
CA ALA A 263 -4.88 -0.14 5.33
C ALA A 263 -3.73 -1.14 5.54
N LEU A 264 -3.69 -1.80 6.70
CA LEU A 264 -2.64 -2.78 6.99
C LEU A 264 -2.83 -4.07 6.17
N ALA A 265 -4.07 -4.50 5.93
CA ALA A 265 -4.32 -5.73 5.17
C ALA A 265 -3.78 -5.66 3.74
N GLY A 266 -3.93 -4.51 3.07
CA GLY A 266 -3.34 -4.29 1.73
C GLY A 266 -1.81 -4.25 1.77
N ASN A 267 -1.25 -3.39 2.63
CA ASN A 267 0.19 -3.12 2.60
C ASN A 267 1.05 -4.15 3.36
N ALA A 268 0.46 -5.09 4.11
CA ALA A 268 1.17 -5.93 5.10
C ALA A 268 2.43 -6.62 4.55
N VAL A 269 2.39 -7.11 3.31
CA VAL A 269 3.51 -7.87 2.74
C VAL A 269 4.53 -6.98 2.05
N GLU A 270 4.11 -5.90 1.38
CA GLU A 270 5.05 -4.90 0.81
C GLU A 270 5.92 -4.29 1.91
N ASN A 271 5.32 -4.04 3.07
CA ASN A 271 5.96 -3.47 4.25
C ASN A 271 7.12 -4.32 4.78
N VAL A 272 7.08 -5.65 4.59
CA VAL A 272 8.14 -6.56 5.04
C VAL A 272 9.43 -6.36 4.24
N VAL A 273 9.32 -6.05 2.94
CA VAL A 273 10.49 -5.88 2.06
C VAL A 273 11.34 -4.69 2.50
N GLY A 274 10.71 -3.56 2.81
CA GLY A 274 11.39 -2.37 3.33
C GLY A 274 12.13 -2.65 4.65
N VAL A 275 11.48 -3.35 5.58
CA VAL A 275 12.08 -3.73 6.87
C VAL A 275 13.27 -4.68 6.67
N GLN A 276 13.19 -5.61 5.70
CA GLN A 276 14.31 -6.49 5.37
C GLN A 276 15.54 -5.74 4.84
N PHE A 277 15.34 -4.70 4.01
CA PHE A 277 16.43 -3.84 3.55
C PHE A 277 17.08 -3.09 4.71
N ALA A 278 16.29 -2.51 5.61
CA ALA A 278 16.82 -1.83 6.78
C ALA A 278 17.63 -2.79 7.68
N ALA A 279 17.12 -4.02 7.89
CA ALA A 279 17.81 -5.07 8.63
C ALA A 279 19.13 -5.52 7.98
N ARG A 280 19.32 -5.28 6.67
CA ARG A 280 20.56 -5.57 5.93
C ARG A 280 21.47 -4.34 5.79
N ASN A 281 21.18 -3.27 6.52
CA ASN A 281 21.91 -2.01 6.46
C ASN A 281 21.81 -1.30 5.10
N GLN A 282 20.70 -1.49 4.39
CA GLN A 282 20.37 -0.82 3.14
C GLN A 282 19.27 0.22 3.37
N SER A 283 19.57 1.22 4.21
CA SER A 283 18.65 2.27 4.68
C SER A 283 18.05 3.08 3.53
N ASP A 284 18.86 3.54 2.57
CA ASP A 284 18.37 4.30 1.40
C ASP A 284 17.27 3.53 0.65
N TYR A 285 17.49 2.24 0.36
CA TYR A 285 16.52 1.37 -0.32
C TYR A 285 15.27 1.12 0.51
N ALA A 286 15.44 0.84 1.81
CA ALA A 286 14.32 0.64 2.72
C ALA A 286 13.37 1.83 2.71
N ILE A 287 13.92 3.04 2.87
CA ILE A 287 13.14 4.28 2.92
C ILE A 287 12.48 4.54 1.56
N SER A 288 13.22 4.39 0.45
CA SER A 288 12.66 4.57 -0.89
C SER A 288 11.49 3.64 -1.17
N VAL A 289 11.59 2.35 -0.86
CA VAL A 289 10.51 1.37 -1.08
C VAL A 289 9.27 1.74 -0.25
N ILE A 290 9.45 2.01 1.04
CA ILE A 290 8.35 2.31 1.98
C ILE A 290 7.61 3.58 1.56
N LEU A 291 8.34 4.67 1.28
CA LEU A 291 7.70 5.95 0.97
C LEU A 291 7.20 6.02 -0.46
N ASN A 292 7.78 5.26 -1.39
CA ASN A 292 7.24 5.19 -2.74
C ASN A 292 5.83 4.57 -2.73
N SER A 293 5.58 3.57 -1.87
CA SER A 293 4.22 3.04 -1.67
C SER A 293 3.27 4.15 -1.15
N SER A 294 3.67 4.94 -0.13
CA SER A 294 2.90 6.12 0.32
C SER A 294 2.61 7.13 -0.81
N LEU A 295 3.63 7.42 -1.64
CA LEU A 295 3.53 8.37 -2.74
C LEU A 295 2.55 7.87 -3.81
N GLN A 296 2.61 6.60 -4.17
CA GLN A 296 1.70 5.98 -5.15
C GLN A 296 0.26 5.97 -4.64
N VAL A 297 0.05 5.73 -3.36
CA VAL A 297 -1.29 5.80 -2.76
C VAL A 297 -1.83 7.23 -2.87
N ALA A 298 -1.01 8.24 -2.54
CA ALA A 298 -1.42 9.64 -2.56
C ALA A 298 -1.65 10.20 -3.98
N LEU A 299 -0.72 9.95 -4.91
CA LEU A 299 -0.74 10.52 -6.27
C LEU A 299 -1.45 9.65 -7.31
N GLY A 300 -1.55 8.34 -7.09
CA GLY A 300 -2.13 7.39 -8.04
C GLY A 300 -3.45 6.80 -7.55
N LEU A 301 -3.41 6.00 -6.49
CA LEU A 301 -4.58 5.26 -6.02
C LEU A 301 -5.75 6.18 -5.59
N THR A 302 -5.45 7.20 -4.79
CA THR A 302 -6.45 8.15 -4.29
C THR A 302 -7.22 8.86 -5.41
N PRO A 303 -6.57 9.55 -6.37
CA PRO A 303 -7.31 10.19 -7.45
C PRO A 303 -8.05 9.21 -8.37
N ILE A 304 -7.50 8.01 -8.59
CA ILE A 304 -8.20 6.96 -9.34
C ILE A 304 -9.49 6.57 -8.63
N LEU A 305 -9.46 6.32 -7.32
CA LEU A 305 -10.65 5.97 -6.55
C LEU A 305 -11.69 7.09 -6.53
N VAL A 306 -11.27 8.36 -6.39
CA VAL A 306 -12.17 9.51 -6.49
C VAL A 306 -12.85 9.54 -7.85
N LEU A 307 -12.10 9.46 -8.96
CA LEU A 307 -12.67 9.50 -10.31
C LEU A 307 -13.60 8.30 -10.59
N LEU A 308 -13.20 7.09 -10.16
CA LEU A 308 -14.03 5.89 -10.30
C LEU A 308 -15.31 5.95 -9.47
N SER A 309 -15.30 6.64 -8.33
CA SER A 309 -16.49 6.75 -7.48
C SER A 309 -17.68 7.41 -8.18
N PHE A 310 -17.43 8.32 -9.13
CA PHE A 310 -18.47 8.98 -9.94
C PHE A 310 -19.14 8.05 -10.96
N VAL A 311 -18.51 6.91 -11.28
CA VAL A 311 -19.01 5.95 -12.28
C VAL A 311 -19.55 4.70 -11.62
N ILE A 312 -18.93 4.27 -10.51
CA ILE A 312 -19.14 2.94 -9.93
C ILE A 312 -19.92 3.00 -8.60
N GLY A 313 -19.91 4.13 -7.90
CA GLY A 313 -20.58 4.30 -6.61
C GLY A 313 -21.95 4.96 -6.75
N ASN A 314 -22.83 4.71 -5.77
CA ASN A 314 -24.12 5.41 -5.65
C ASN A 314 -23.93 6.87 -5.18
N THR A 315 -22.85 7.12 -4.45
CA THR A 315 -22.48 8.42 -3.89
C THR A 315 -21.03 8.71 -4.25
N PRO A 316 -20.71 9.89 -4.83
CA PRO A 316 -19.35 10.23 -5.18
C PRO A 316 -18.50 10.42 -3.94
N MET A 317 -17.28 9.89 -3.97
CA MET A 317 -16.27 10.11 -2.95
C MET A 317 -15.58 11.44 -3.23
N THR A 318 -15.59 12.35 -2.26
CA THR A 318 -14.82 13.60 -2.31
C THR A 318 -13.48 13.44 -1.58
N LEU A 319 -12.57 14.40 -1.80
CA LEU A 319 -11.32 14.55 -1.04
C LEU A 319 -11.52 15.33 0.27
N VAL A 320 -12.77 15.53 0.68
CA VAL A 320 -13.09 16.12 1.97
C VAL A 320 -13.02 15.03 3.03
N LEU A 321 -11.96 15.11 3.83
CA LEU A 321 -11.64 14.15 4.89
C LEU A 321 -12.10 14.69 6.25
N ALA A 322 -12.20 13.80 7.23
CA ALA A 322 -12.38 14.21 8.62
C ALA A 322 -11.20 15.10 9.07
N PRO A 323 -11.42 16.18 9.85
CA PRO A 323 -10.36 17.11 10.24
C PRO A 323 -9.18 16.44 10.94
N LEU A 324 -9.45 15.44 11.78
CA LEU A 324 -8.41 14.70 12.47
C LEU A 324 -7.55 13.87 11.49
N LEU A 325 -8.15 13.29 10.45
CA LEU A 325 -7.40 12.58 9.40
C LEU A 325 -6.43 13.53 8.69
N VAL A 326 -6.88 14.73 8.33
CA VAL A 326 -6.03 15.75 7.69
C VAL A 326 -4.91 16.21 8.62
N ALA A 327 -5.22 16.47 9.88
CA ALA A 327 -4.24 16.92 10.86
C ALA A 327 -3.14 15.87 11.06
N VAL A 328 -3.53 14.61 11.27
CA VAL A 328 -2.57 13.51 11.48
C VAL A 328 -1.77 13.22 10.20
N LEU A 329 -2.41 13.21 9.03
CA LEU A 329 -1.72 13.04 7.75
C LEU A 329 -0.66 14.14 7.51
N GLY A 330 -1.02 15.39 7.81
CA GLY A 330 -0.11 16.53 7.74
C GLY A 330 1.08 16.38 8.70
N ILE A 331 0.82 16.09 9.97
CA ILE A 331 1.86 15.86 10.99
C ILE A 331 2.78 14.71 10.59
N ALA A 332 2.22 13.57 10.16
CA ALA A 332 2.99 12.40 9.79
C ALA A 332 3.89 12.66 8.58
N SER A 333 3.35 13.29 7.52
CA SER A 333 4.13 13.61 6.32
C SER A 333 5.25 14.62 6.58
N LEU A 334 5.00 15.61 7.45
CA LEU A 334 6.00 16.58 7.87
C LEU A 334 7.11 15.90 8.68
N LEU A 335 6.74 15.13 9.71
CA LEU A 335 7.70 14.43 10.56
C LEU A 335 8.53 13.42 9.78
N SER A 336 7.91 12.61 8.93
CA SER A 336 8.64 11.65 8.08
C SER A 336 9.65 12.39 7.21
N THR A 337 9.24 13.49 6.58
CA THR A 337 10.12 14.30 5.74
C THR A 337 11.29 14.87 6.53
N VAL A 338 11.03 15.48 7.69
CA VAL A 338 12.10 16.04 8.55
C VAL A 338 13.12 14.98 8.97
N ILE A 339 12.66 13.80 9.39
CA ILE A 339 13.55 12.69 9.77
C ILE A 339 14.41 12.24 8.59
N ILE A 340 13.84 12.19 7.39
CA ILE A 340 14.58 11.79 6.18
C ILE A 340 15.57 12.89 5.73
N TYR A 341 15.27 14.16 6.01
CA TYR A 341 16.21 15.22 5.71
C TYR A 341 17.46 15.16 6.60
N ASP A 342 17.32 14.75 7.86
CA ASP A 342 18.44 14.58 8.79
C ASP A 342 19.48 13.56 8.29
N GLY A 343 19.05 12.60 7.47
CA GLY A 343 19.97 11.64 6.81
C GLY A 343 20.52 10.56 7.74
N GLN A 344 19.99 10.46 8.96
CA GLN A 344 20.34 9.44 9.93
C GLN A 344 19.07 8.86 10.55
N SER A 345 19.12 7.59 10.94
CA SER A 345 18.02 6.92 11.63
C SER A 345 18.54 6.10 12.80
N THR A 346 17.84 6.18 13.92
CA THR A 346 18.12 5.46 15.16
C THR A 346 16.96 4.55 15.56
N TRP A 347 17.24 3.55 16.40
CA TRP A 347 16.19 2.67 16.91
C TRP A 347 15.14 3.44 17.74
N LEU A 348 15.55 4.52 18.42
CA LEU A 348 14.66 5.33 19.26
C LEU A 348 13.69 6.16 18.41
N GLU A 349 14.15 6.73 17.30
CA GLU A 349 13.28 7.37 16.32
C GLU A 349 12.28 6.36 15.75
N GLY A 350 12.74 5.15 15.42
CA GLY A 350 11.88 4.06 14.98
C GLY A 350 10.78 3.72 15.99
N LEU A 351 11.15 3.54 17.25
CA LEU A 351 10.19 3.28 18.34
C LEU A 351 9.22 4.45 18.55
N THR A 352 9.69 5.69 18.41
CA THR A 352 8.86 6.89 18.54
C THR A 352 7.84 6.99 17.41
N LEU A 353 8.22 6.66 16.17
CA LEU A 353 7.29 6.60 15.04
C LEU A 353 6.22 5.51 15.22
N ILE A 354 6.61 4.32 15.70
CA ILE A 354 5.66 3.25 16.04
C ILE A 354 4.70 3.71 17.16
N GLY A 355 5.24 4.35 18.20
CA GLY A 355 4.44 4.89 19.30
C GLY A 355 3.45 5.95 18.83
N LEU A 356 3.87 6.86 17.94
CA LEU A 356 3.00 7.87 17.34
C LEU A 356 1.88 7.22 16.52
N TYR A 357 2.19 6.21 15.70
CA TYR A 357 1.16 5.45 14.98
C TYR A 357 0.17 4.78 15.93
N GLY A 358 0.65 4.19 17.03
CA GLY A 358 -0.21 3.60 18.07
C GLY A 358 -1.16 4.61 18.72
N ILE A 359 -0.65 5.80 19.07
CA ILE A 359 -1.48 6.90 19.63
C ILE A 359 -2.53 7.35 18.61
N VAL A 360 -2.13 7.50 17.34
CA VAL A 360 -3.05 7.83 16.26
C VAL A 360 -4.13 6.76 16.12
N ALA A 361 -3.77 5.48 16.03
CA ALA A 361 -4.71 4.37 15.90
C ALA A 361 -5.73 4.35 17.04
N VAL A 362 -5.28 4.49 18.29
CA VAL A 362 -6.16 4.55 19.46
C VAL A 362 -7.08 5.76 19.42
N SER A 363 -6.64 6.91 18.89
CA SER A 363 -7.49 8.11 18.80
C SER A 363 -8.69 7.96 17.85
N PHE A 364 -8.64 7.00 16.91
CA PHE A 364 -9.76 6.67 16.03
C PHE A 364 -10.61 5.49 16.52
N TRP A 365 -10.20 4.79 17.59
CA TRP A 365 -10.87 3.57 18.07
C TRP A 365 -12.35 3.80 18.38
N TRP A 366 -12.63 4.86 19.12
CA TRP A 366 -13.99 5.26 19.49
C TRP A 366 -14.56 6.18 18.41
N GLY A 367 -15.71 5.83 17.84
CA GLY A 367 -16.38 6.62 16.82
C GLY A 367 -17.68 6.02 16.37
#